data_AF-A0A385SS98-F1
#
_entry.id   AF-A0A385SS98-F1
#
_cell.length_a   1.000
_cell.length_b   1.000
_cell.length_c   1.000
_cell.angle_alpha   90.00
_cell.angle_beta   90.00
_cell.angle_gamma   90.00
#
_symmetry.space_group_name_H-M   'P 1'
#
loop_
_entity.id
_entity.type
_entity.pdbx_description
1 polymer ?
#
loop_
_entity_poly.entity_id
_entity_poly.type
_entity_poly.pdbx_seq_one_letter_code
_entity_poly.pdbx_strand_id
1 'polypeptide(L)'
;MFHFTGKAQSKNAELPVPPVVFDSKGELILSPSSTSSKNDFDFFAGNWKIHNRMLKKKPDNTIEWTEFESTQEMRIILRGIGNVDNFIAERNGKPFEGMTLRLFNPQTKLWNIYWADSNFGVLGLPPVVGSFENKVGHFFSKDNYNGKNLLTVYRWDARDPNNPIWSQATSEDNGKTWEWNWFMYMRR
;
A
#
# COMPACT_ATOMS: atom_id res chain seq x y z
N MET A 1 -1.02 27.07 -14.07
CA MET A 1 -0.33 26.05 -14.90
C MET A 1 1.00 25.75 -14.25
N PHE A 2 1.09 24.74 -13.39
CA PHE A 2 2.36 24.30 -12.83
C PHE A 2 2.81 23.09 -13.64
N HIS A 3 3.89 23.28 -14.40
CA HIS A 3 4.57 22.22 -15.14
C HIS A 3 5.29 21.32 -14.14
N PHE A 4 4.77 20.12 -13.91
CA PHE A 4 5.54 19.04 -13.31
C PHE A 4 6.51 18.51 -14.37
N THR A 5 7.72 19.08 -14.41
CA THR A 5 8.80 18.56 -15.25
C THR A 5 9.21 17.18 -14.73
N GLY A 6 9.12 16.17 -15.60
CA GLY A 6 9.39 14.75 -15.34
C GLY A 6 10.80 14.42 -14.87
N LYS A 7 11.12 14.74 -13.62
CA LYS A 7 12.33 14.28 -12.90
C LYS A 7 12.05 13.88 -11.44
N ALA A 8 10.82 13.49 -11.11
CA ALA A 8 10.57 12.68 -9.92
C ALA A 8 10.65 11.19 -10.31
N GLN A 9 11.83 10.74 -10.73
CA GLN A 9 12.18 9.34 -10.55
C GLN A 9 12.26 9.17 -9.04
N SER A 10 11.15 8.75 -8.44
CA SER A 10 10.85 8.97 -7.03
C SER A 10 12.00 8.45 -6.17
N LYS A 11 12.53 9.26 -5.24
CA LYS A 11 13.51 8.82 -4.23
C LYS A 11 13.05 7.57 -3.45
N ASN A 12 11.76 7.24 -3.51
CA ASN A 12 11.20 6.00 -2.98
C ASN A 12 11.62 4.73 -3.71
N ALA A 13 11.87 4.79 -5.03
CA ALA A 13 12.33 3.62 -5.79
C ALA A 13 13.72 3.13 -5.35
N GLU A 14 14.46 3.95 -4.57
CA GLU A 14 15.78 3.61 -4.05
C GLU A 14 15.73 2.75 -2.77
N LEU A 15 14.61 2.70 -2.05
CA LEU A 15 14.48 1.83 -0.87
C LEU A 15 14.28 0.37 -1.33
N PRO A 16 15.18 -0.55 -0.98
CA PRO A 16 15.04 -1.95 -1.37
C PRO A 16 13.83 -2.58 -0.70
N VAL A 17 13.14 -3.46 -1.42
CA VAL A 17 12.15 -4.35 -0.83
C VAL A 17 12.91 -5.39 0.01
N PRO A 18 12.56 -5.59 1.30
CA PRO A 18 13.18 -6.63 2.12
C PRO A 18 13.09 -8.02 1.46
N PRO A 19 14.10 -8.89 1.63
CA PRO A 19 14.03 -10.25 1.12
C PRO A 19 12.80 -10.99 1.63
N VAL A 20 12.12 -11.70 0.73
CA VAL A 20 10.97 -12.53 1.05
C VAL A 20 11.44 -13.93 1.39
N VAL A 21 10.92 -14.51 2.48
CA VAL A 21 11.25 -15.86 2.95
C VAL A 21 9.99 -16.72 2.96
N PHE A 22 10.15 -17.98 2.58
CA PHE A 22 9.08 -18.96 2.55
C PHE A 22 9.39 -20.16 3.45
N ASP A 23 8.36 -20.78 4.01
CA ASP A 23 8.49 -22.06 4.71
C ASP A 23 8.58 -23.25 3.73
N SER A 24 8.68 -24.47 4.27
CA SER A 24 8.75 -25.69 3.46
C SER A 24 7.48 -26.00 2.66
N LYS A 25 6.36 -25.35 2.98
CA LYS A 25 5.08 -25.43 2.24
C LYS A 25 4.94 -24.31 1.21
N GLY A 26 5.92 -23.42 1.13
CA GLY A 26 5.90 -22.27 0.24
C GLY A 26 5.08 -21.10 0.77
N GLU A 27 4.70 -21.08 2.05
CA GLU A 27 3.96 -19.97 2.67
C GLU A 27 4.90 -18.85 3.12
N LEU A 28 4.43 -17.60 3.06
CA LEU A 28 5.22 -16.44 3.47
C LEU A 28 5.52 -16.48 4.97
N ILE A 29 6.80 -16.35 5.32
CA ILE A 29 7.23 -16.13 6.69
C ILE A 29 7.37 -14.62 6.92
N LEU A 30 6.53 -14.08 7.80
CA LEU A 30 6.53 -12.66 8.16
C LEU A 30 6.90 -12.51 9.63
N SER A 31 7.94 -11.74 9.90
CA SER A 31 8.38 -11.39 11.24
C SER A 31 8.25 -9.88 11.45
N PRO A 32 7.77 -9.41 12.62
CA PRO A 32 7.70 -7.99 12.91
C PRO A 32 9.12 -7.41 13.05
N SER A 33 9.28 -6.15 12.71
CA SER A 33 10.48 -5.40 13.10
C SER A 33 10.54 -5.27 14.63
N SER A 34 11.74 -4.98 15.16
CA SER A 34 11.92 -4.71 16.59
C SER A 34 11.15 -3.46 17.06
N THR A 35 10.87 -2.52 16.14
CA THR A 35 10.18 -1.25 16.42
C THR A 35 8.69 -1.28 16.13
N SER A 36 8.16 -2.41 15.63
CA SER A 36 6.74 -2.52 15.24
C SER A 36 5.82 -2.20 16.41
N SER A 37 4.82 -1.34 16.15
CA SER A 37 3.95 -0.81 17.19
C SER A 37 2.53 -0.55 16.69
N LYS A 38 1.57 -0.60 17.61
CA LYS A 38 0.19 -0.18 17.36
C LYS A 38 0.05 1.30 16.98
N ASN A 39 1.09 2.10 17.24
CA ASN A 39 1.14 3.53 16.94
C ASN A 39 1.78 3.84 15.57
N ASP A 40 2.15 2.83 14.78
CA ASP A 40 2.89 3.01 13.54
C ASP A 40 2.16 3.90 12.51
N PHE A 41 0.83 3.87 12.49
CA PHE A 41 -0.01 4.65 11.58
C PHE A 41 -0.51 5.98 12.18
N ASP A 42 -0.12 6.37 13.40
CA ASP A 42 -0.66 7.56 14.08
C ASP A 42 -0.39 8.86 13.27
N PHE A 43 0.73 8.92 12.54
CA PHE A 43 1.07 10.05 11.66
C PHE A 43 -0.01 10.34 10.62
N PHE A 44 -0.77 9.30 10.24
CA PHE A 44 -1.69 9.32 9.13
C PHE A 44 -3.11 9.75 9.52
N ALA A 45 -3.38 9.97 10.81
CA ALA A 45 -4.72 10.35 11.27
C ALA A 45 -5.15 11.71 10.71
N GLY A 46 -6.41 11.81 10.28
CA GLY A 46 -7.01 13.02 9.72
C GLY A 46 -7.17 13.00 8.20
N ASN A 47 -7.25 14.20 7.62
CA ASN A 47 -7.59 14.40 6.21
C ASN A 47 -6.34 14.59 5.34
N TRP A 48 -6.39 14.05 4.13
CA TRP A 48 -5.30 14.05 3.17
C TRP A 48 -5.80 14.33 1.76
N LYS A 49 -5.00 15.10 1.02
CA LYS A 49 -5.05 15.18 -0.44
C LYS A 49 -3.98 14.25 -1.00
N ILE A 50 -4.34 13.49 -2.02
CA ILE A 50 -3.48 12.46 -2.57
C ILE A 50 -3.36 12.67 -4.07
N HIS A 51 -2.12 12.84 -4.52
CA HIS A 51 -1.81 12.72 -5.94
C HIS A 51 -1.42 11.26 -6.22
N ASN A 52 -2.18 10.59 -7.09
CA ASN A 52 -1.98 9.20 -7.44
C ASN A 52 -1.25 9.10 -8.77
N ARG A 53 -0.32 8.16 -8.86
CA ARG A 53 0.28 7.72 -10.12
C ARG A 53 0.18 6.20 -10.19
N MET A 54 -0.65 5.70 -11.10
CA MET A 54 -1.01 4.28 -11.19
C MET A 54 -0.75 3.75 -12.60
N LEU A 55 -0.14 2.57 -12.67
CA LEU A 55 0.14 1.85 -13.89
C LEU A 55 -1.15 1.27 -14.46
N LYS A 56 -1.43 1.56 -15.72
CA LYS A 56 -2.57 1.06 -16.47
C LYS A 56 -2.04 0.20 -17.62
N LYS A 57 -2.39 -1.08 -17.59
CA LYS A 57 -2.13 -1.99 -18.71
C LYS A 57 -3.24 -1.85 -19.73
N LYS A 58 -2.88 -1.52 -20.97
CA LYS A 58 -3.83 -1.43 -22.09
C LYS A 58 -4.07 -2.80 -22.72
N PRO A 59 -5.17 -2.98 -23.49
CA PRO A 59 -5.44 -4.24 -24.19
C PRO A 59 -4.34 -4.70 -25.14
N ASP A 60 -3.53 -3.78 -25.66
CA ASP A 60 -2.38 -4.05 -26.53
C ASP A 60 -1.08 -4.38 -25.76
N ASN A 61 -1.18 -4.61 -24.43
CA ASN A 61 -0.06 -4.80 -23.50
C ASN A 61 0.89 -3.60 -23.37
N THR A 62 0.55 -2.42 -23.90
CA THR A 62 1.32 -1.22 -23.60
C THR A 62 1.08 -0.77 -22.16
N ILE A 63 2.14 -0.25 -21.55
CA ILE A 63 2.15 0.23 -20.19
C ILE A 63 2.08 1.75 -20.21
N GLU A 64 1.05 2.31 -19.59
CA GLU A 64 0.90 3.75 -19.42
C GLU A 64 0.76 4.07 -17.93
N TRP A 65 1.38 5.16 -17.49
CA TRP A 65 1.10 5.72 -16.17
C TRP A 65 -0.04 6.71 -16.27
N THR A 66 -1.05 6.50 -15.44
CA THR A 66 -2.18 7.43 -15.27
C THR A 66 -2.05 8.16 -13.96
N GLU A 67 -2.44 9.43 -13.94
CA GLU A 67 -2.40 10.27 -12.76
C GLU A 67 -3.80 10.81 -12.44
N PHE A 68 -4.14 10.87 -11.16
CA PHE A 68 -5.43 11.37 -10.69
C PHE A 68 -5.36 11.84 -9.23
N GLU A 69 -6.26 12.75 -8.86
CA GLU A 69 -6.37 13.22 -7.48
C GLU A 69 -7.38 12.38 -6.70
N SER A 70 -7.13 12.22 -5.41
CA SER A 70 -8.09 11.67 -4.46
C SER A 70 -7.97 12.36 -3.10
N THR A 71 -8.96 12.10 -2.25
CA THR A 71 -8.96 12.54 -0.85
C THR A 71 -9.21 11.37 0.06
N GLN A 72 -8.78 11.51 1.31
CA GLN A 72 -8.85 10.44 2.29
C GLN A 72 -8.95 11.02 3.70
N GLU A 73 -9.77 10.40 4.54
CA GLU A 73 -9.86 10.64 5.97
C GLU A 73 -9.57 9.33 6.73
N MET A 74 -8.51 9.32 7.54
CA MET A 74 -8.20 8.19 8.43
C MET A 74 -8.63 8.48 9.86
N ARG A 75 -9.28 7.49 10.48
CA ARG A 75 -9.69 7.50 11.89
C ARG A 75 -9.15 6.29 12.63
N ILE A 76 -8.65 6.53 13.84
CA ILE A 76 -8.20 5.48 14.76
C ILE A 76 -9.43 4.82 15.40
N ILE A 77 -9.42 3.49 15.49
CA ILE A 77 -10.49 2.67 16.06
C ILE A 77 -9.94 1.68 17.09
N LEU A 78 -10.83 0.92 17.73
CA LEU A 78 -10.47 -0.19 18.63
C LEU A 78 -9.48 0.20 19.74
N ARG A 79 -9.63 1.40 20.33
CA ARG A 79 -8.71 1.92 21.36
C ARG A 79 -7.24 1.99 20.90
N GLY A 80 -7.02 2.22 19.60
CA GLY A 80 -5.69 2.44 19.03
C GLY A 80 -4.95 1.17 18.60
N ILE A 81 -5.63 0.03 18.44
CA ILE A 81 -5.04 -1.16 17.77
C ILE A 81 -5.52 -1.31 16.32
N GLY A 82 -6.28 -0.33 15.81
CA GLY A 82 -6.70 -0.33 14.42
C GLY A 82 -6.98 1.07 13.91
N ASN A 83 -7.09 1.19 12.59
CA ASN A 83 -7.59 2.39 11.93
C ASN A 83 -8.42 1.99 10.70
N VAL A 84 -9.31 2.91 10.30
CA VAL A 84 -10.04 2.83 9.05
C VAL A 84 -9.85 4.14 8.29
N ASP A 85 -9.77 4.06 6.97
CA ASP A 85 -9.84 5.23 6.10
C ASP A 85 -10.79 5.02 4.94
N ASN A 86 -11.30 6.13 4.39
CA ASN A 86 -11.91 6.16 3.08
C ASN A 86 -10.91 6.67 2.03
N PHE A 87 -11.18 6.37 0.77
CA PHE A 87 -10.42 6.85 -0.38
C PHE A 87 -11.42 7.30 -1.44
N ILE A 88 -11.58 8.61 -1.62
CA ILE A 88 -12.56 9.19 -2.55
C ILE A 88 -11.83 9.72 -3.77
N ALA A 89 -12.16 9.17 -4.94
CA ALA A 89 -11.59 9.58 -6.22
C ALA A 89 -12.68 9.67 -7.30
N GLU A 90 -12.34 10.31 -8.41
CA GLU A 90 -13.08 10.16 -9.66
C GLU A 90 -12.23 9.36 -10.64
N ARG A 91 -12.80 8.29 -11.20
CA ARG A 91 -12.12 7.43 -12.18
C ARG A 91 -12.95 7.37 -13.45
N ASN A 92 -12.38 7.85 -14.57
CA ASN A 92 -13.06 7.92 -15.87
C ASN A 92 -14.42 8.64 -15.80
N GLY A 93 -14.51 9.75 -15.06
CA GLY A 93 -15.75 10.52 -14.91
C GLY A 93 -16.79 9.90 -13.97
N LYS A 94 -16.43 8.87 -13.21
CA LYS A 94 -17.32 8.20 -12.26
C LYS A 94 -16.78 8.29 -10.83
N PRO A 95 -17.63 8.55 -9.82
CA PRO A 95 -17.25 8.43 -8.43
C PRO A 95 -16.70 7.04 -8.13
N PHE A 96 -15.62 6.99 -7.36
CA PHE A 96 -15.01 5.78 -6.86
C PHE A 96 -14.72 5.98 -5.37
N GLU A 97 -15.14 5.01 -4.55
CA GLU A 97 -14.84 4.99 -3.13
C GLU A 97 -14.13 3.69 -2.78
N GLY A 98 -12.99 3.83 -2.12
CA GLY A 98 -12.27 2.75 -1.48
C GLY A 98 -12.28 2.92 0.04
N MET A 99 -11.91 1.86 0.74
CA MET A 99 -11.74 1.87 2.18
C MET A 99 -10.57 0.95 2.56
N THR A 100 -9.75 1.41 3.48
CA THR A 100 -8.75 0.54 4.12
C THR A 100 -9.11 0.28 5.57
N LEU A 101 -9.12 -0.99 5.98
CA LEU A 101 -9.13 -1.40 7.39
C LEU A 101 -7.73 -1.90 7.76
N ARG A 102 -7.13 -1.34 8.81
CA ARG A 102 -5.83 -1.79 9.34
C ARG A 102 -5.99 -2.25 10.78
N LEU A 103 -5.50 -3.45 11.08
CA LEU A 103 -5.57 -4.07 12.40
C LEU A 103 -4.19 -4.53 12.86
N PHE A 104 -3.76 -4.02 14.01
CA PHE A 104 -2.55 -4.47 14.68
C PHE A 104 -2.87 -5.68 15.56
N ASN A 105 -2.14 -6.78 15.36
CA ASN A 105 -2.21 -7.93 16.25
C ASN A 105 -1.14 -7.77 17.35
N PRO A 106 -1.52 -7.58 18.63
CA PRO A 106 -0.55 -7.37 19.72
C PRO A 106 0.34 -8.57 20.01
N GLN A 107 -0.09 -9.80 19.66
CA GLN A 107 0.68 -11.02 19.90
C GLN A 107 1.80 -11.18 18.87
N THR A 108 1.47 -11.02 17.58
CA THR A 108 2.46 -11.14 16.50
C THR A 108 3.21 -9.85 16.23
N LYS A 109 2.73 -8.72 16.75
CA LYS A 109 3.20 -7.36 16.45
C LYS A 109 3.18 -7.03 14.95
N LEU A 110 2.28 -7.66 14.19
CA LEU A 110 2.09 -7.38 12.77
C LEU A 110 0.78 -6.65 12.55
N TRP A 111 0.79 -5.77 11.56
CA TRP A 111 -0.42 -5.16 11.00
C TRP A 111 -0.95 -6.01 9.87
N ASN A 112 -2.27 -6.13 9.80
CA ASN A 112 -3.03 -6.65 8.67
C ASN A 112 -3.74 -5.47 8.01
N ILE A 113 -3.65 -5.35 6.69
CA ILE A 113 -4.28 -4.28 5.91
C ILE A 113 -5.23 -4.94 4.90
N TYR A 114 -6.50 -4.54 4.97
CA TYR A 114 -7.58 -5.01 4.11
C TYR A 114 -8.10 -3.85 3.28
N TRP A 115 -8.25 -4.06 1.98
CA TRP A 115 -8.85 -3.10 1.06
C TRP A 115 -10.29 -3.52 0.73
N ALA A 116 -11.19 -2.56 0.56
CA ALA A 116 -12.49 -2.74 -0.07
C ALA A 116 -12.78 -1.56 -0.99
N ASP A 117 -13.62 -1.75 -2.02
CA ASP A 117 -14.07 -0.66 -2.87
C ASP A 117 -15.51 -0.80 -3.33
N SER A 118 -16.05 0.30 -3.84
CA SER A 118 -17.44 0.46 -4.27
C SER A 118 -17.84 -0.39 -5.47
N ASN A 119 -16.90 -1.04 -6.17
CA ASN A 119 -17.26 -1.96 -7.26
C ASN A 119 -17.67 -3.33 -6.74
N PHE A 120 -17.09 -3.77 -5.61
CA PHE A 120 -17.26 -5.14 -5.11
C PHE A 120 -17.90 -5.23 -3.73
N GLY A 121 -17.68 -4.24 -2.85
CA GLY A 121 -18.30 -4.19 -1.52
C GLY A 121 -17.85 -5.32 -0.58
N VAL A 122 -16.67 -5.89 -0.78
CA VAL A 122 -16.09 -6.97 0.05
C VAL A 122 -14.68 -6.62 0.48
N LEU A 123 -14.26 -7.13 1.65
CA LEU A 123 -12.85 -7.06 2.07
C LEU A 123 -12.01 -7.99 1.21
N GLY A 124 -10.98 -7.44 0.58
CA GLY A 124 -9.96 -8.19 -0.15
C GLY A 124 -9.20 -9.12 0.79
N LEU A 125 -9.05 -10.37 0.36
CA LEU A 125 -8.31 -11.41 1.06
C LEU A 125 -7.35 -12.10 0.05
N PRO A 126 -6.16 -12.54 0.50
CA PRO A 126 -5.60 -12.34 1.84
C PRO A 126 -5.18 -10.87 2.10
N PRO A 127 -5.12 -10.40 3.36
CA PRO A 127 -4.60 -9.07 3.66
C PRO A 127 -3.11 -8.99 3.30
N VAL A 128 -2.60 -7.77 3.09
CA VAL A 128 -1.15 -7.56 3.20
C VAL A 128 -0.77 -7.42 4.67
N VAL A 129 0.34 -8.05 5.05
CA VAL A 129 0.75 -8.20 6.44
C VAL A 129 2.19 -7.75 6.61
N GLY A 130 2.49 -7.00 7.68
CA GLY A 130 3.82 -6.45 7.87
C GLY A 130 3.94 -5.51 9.06
N SER A 131 5.01 -4.72 9.07
CA SER A 131 5.32 -3.79 10.15
C SER A 131 6.17 -2.62 9.66
N PHE A 132 6.29 -1.58 10.49
CA PHE A 132 7.21 -0.48 10.26
C PHE A 132 8.57 -0.73 10.91
N GLU A 133 9.63 -0.39 10.21
CA GLU A 133 10.98 -0.25 10.74
C GLU A 133 11.51 1.14 10.37
N ASN A 134 11.97 1.91 11.36
CA ASN A 134 12.55 3.24 11.13
C ASN A 134 11.68 4.16 10.24
N LYS A 135 10.37 4.19 10.50
CA LYS A 135 9.34 4.95 9.75
C LYS A 135 9.11 4.49 8.31
N VAL A 136 9.65 3.36 7.89
CA VAL A 136 9.33 2.71 6.62
C VAL A 136 8.60 1.40 6.88
N GLY A 137 7.38 1.27 6.38
CA GLY A 137 6.57 0.07 6.51
C GLY A 137 6.62 -0.78 5.25
N HIS A 138 6.84 -2.09 5.40
CA HIS A 138 6.69 -3.06 4.32
C HIS A 138 5.65 -4.11 4.71
N PHE A 139 4.69 -4.35 3.84
CA PHE A 139 3.58 -5.27 4.06
C PHE A 139 3.42 -6.17 2.85
N PHE A 140 3.34 -7.47 3.06
CA PHE A 140 3.37 -8.46 2.00
C PHE A 140 2.10 -9.31 2.02
N SER A 141 1.65 -9.71 0.84
CA SER A 141 0.73 -10.84 0.69
C SER A 141 1.25 -11.77 -0.40
N LYS A 142 0.83 -13.03 -0.30
CA LYS A 142 0.96 -14.04 -1.36
C LYS A 142 -0.45 -14.44 -1.73
N ASP A 143 -0.79 -14.23 -2.99
CA ASP A 143 -2.10 -14.58 -3.53
C ASP A 143 -1.92 -15.50 -4.76
N ASN A 144 -3.02 -16.10 -5.19
CA ASN A 144 -3.09 -16.85 -6.45
C ASN A 144 -3.90 -16.06 -7.48
N TYR A 145 -3.22 -15.52 -8.49
CA TYR A 145 -3.85 -14.83 -9.60
C TYR A 145 -3.73 -15.67 -10.88
N ASN A 146 -4.87 -16.09 -11.44
CA ASN A 146 -4.92 -16.94 -12.64
C ASN A 146 -4.05 -18.20 -12.55
N GLY A 147 -4.02 -18.86 -11.39
CA GLY A 147 -3.24 -20.07 -11.16
C GLY A 147 -1.76 -19.82 -10.88
N LYS A 148 -1.29 -18.56 -10.90
CA LYS A 148 0.09 -18.18 -10.60
C LYS A 148 0.21 -17.54 -9.23
N ASN A 149 1.31 -17.84 -8.54
CA ASN A 149 1.67 -17.12 -7.32
C ASN A 149 1.98 -15.67 -7.67
N LEU A 150 1.31 -14.77 -6.98
CA LEU A 150 1.53 -13.34 -7.09
C LEU A 150 1.85 -12.81 -5.70
N LEU A 151 3.05 -12.25 -5.53
CA LEU A 151 3.34 -11.47 -4.34
C LEU A 151 2.92 -10.02 -4.56
N THR A 152 2.37 -9.41 -3.53
CA THR A 152 2.16 -7.97 -3.46
C THR A 152 2.96 -7.41 -2.30
N VAL A 153 3.59 -6.26 -2.49
CA VAL A 153 4.17 -5.46 -1.40
C VAL A 153 3.56 -4.08 -1.38
N TYR A 154 3.12 -3.65 -0.20
CA TYR A 154 2.86 -2.24 0.09
C TYR A 154 4.05 -1.68 0.83
N ARG A 155 4.48 -0.48 0.43
CA ARG A 155 5.49 0.29 1.14
C ARG A 155 4.93 1.63 1.55
N TRP A 156 5.03 1.92 2.84
CA TRP A 156 4.80 3.23 3.42
C TRP A 156 6.15 3.88 3.75
N ASP A 157 6.44 5.04 3.19
CA ASP A 157 7.53 5.90 3.65
C ASP A 157 6.94 7.06 4.45
N ALA A 158 7.11 7.00 5.77
CA ALA A 158 6.66 8.01 6.73
C ALA A 158 7.84 8.75 7.40
N ARG A 159 9.02 8.75 6.76
CA ARG A 159 10.19 9.50 7.25
C ARG A 159 9.94 11.01 7.26
N ASP A 160 9.14 11.50 6.30
CA ASP A 160 8.45 12.79 6.39
C ASP A 160 6.96 12.57 6.67
N PRO A 161 6.51 12.67 7.94
CA PRO A 161 5.12 12.40 8.29
C PRO A 161 4.13 13.44 7.74
N ASN A 162 4.58 14.58 7.22
CA ASN A 162 3.70 15.57 6.59
C ASN A 162 3.51 15.31 5.09
N ASN A 163 4.43 14.56 4.48
CA ASN A 163 4.40 14.19 3.07
C ASN A 163 4.68 12.69 2.88
N PRO A 164 3.90 11.80 3.54
CA PRO A 164 4.16 10.37 3.43
C PRO A 164 3.85 9.88 2.02
N ILE A 165 4.54 8.82 1.63
CA ILE A 165 4.35 8.20 0.32
C ILE A 165 3.98 6.74 0.53
N TRP A 166 2.83 6.35 -0.01
CA TRP A 166 2.47 4.95 -0.15
C TRP A 166 2.79 4.47 -1.56
N SER A 167 3.22 3.22 -1.69
CA SER A 167 3.51 2.61 -2.98
C SER A 167 3.23 1.12 -2.98
N GLN A 168 2.90 0.57 -4.14
CA GLN A 168 2.60 -0.85 -4.35
C GLN A 168 3.45 -1.41 -5.48
N ALA A 169 3.93 -2.64 -5.28
CA ALA A 169 4.50 -3.46 -6.34
C ALA A 169 4.01 -4.90 -6.28
N THR A 170 4.10 -5.58 -7.41
CA THR A 170 3.81 -7.01 -7.54
C THR A 170 5.01 -7.79 -8.06
N SER A 171 5.07 -9.08 -7.72
CA SER A 171 6.11 -9.99 -8.20
C SER A 171 5.51 -11.34 -8.59
N GLU A 172 5.85 -11.81 -9.80
CA GLU A 172 5.48 -13.14 -10.32
C GLU A 172 6.61 -14.18 -10.17
N ASP A 173 7.77 -13.79 -9.64
CA ASP A 173 8.98 -14.63 -9.54
C ASP A 173 9.47 -14.84 -8.10
N ASN A 174 8.53 -14.82 -7.16
CA ASN A 174 8.73 -14.97 -5.71
C ASN A 174 9.67 -13.90 -5.12
N GLY A 175 9.55 -12.66 -5.58
CA GLY A 175 10.21 -11.49 -5.01
C GLY A 175 11.62 -11.22 -5.55
N LYS A 176 12.03 -11.88 -6.65
CA LYS A 176 13.32 -11.60 -7.31
C LYS A 176 13.25 -10.30 -8.09
N THR A 177 12.12 -10.02 -8.73
CA THR A 177 11.82 -8.75 -9.41
C THR A 177 10.48 -8.21 -8.94
N TRP A 178 10.35 -6.88 -8.98
CA TRP A 178 9.16 -6.16 -8.51
C TRP A 178 8.73 -5.14 -9.55
N GLU A 179 7.46 -5.23 -9.99
CA GLU A 179 6.82 -4.24 -10.85
C GLU A 179 6.05 -3.25 -9.97
N TRP A 180 6.61 -2.06 -9.78
CA TRP A 180 5.91 -0.96 -9.12
C TRP A 180 4.77 -0.47 -10.00
N ASN A 181 3.55 -0.50 -9.47
CA ASN A 181 2.34 -0.25 -10.25
C ASN A 181 1.41 0.82 -9.64
N TRP A 182 1.70 1.33 -8.43
CA TRP A 182 0.94 2.44 -7.86
C TRP A 182 1.79 3.23 -6.85
N PHE A 183 1.69 4.55 -6.92
CA PHE A 183 2.22 5.51 -5.94
C PHE A 183 1.12 6.47 -5.52
N MET A 184 1.09 6.79 -4.23
CA MET A 184 0.25 7.82 -3.63
C MET A 184 1.15 8.82 -2.90
N TYR A 185 1.12 10.07 -3.34
CA TYR A 185 1.83 11.18 -2.70
C TYR A 185 0.83 11.97 -1.87
N MET A 186 0.96 11.87 -0.55
CA MET A 186 -0.03 12.42 0.38
C MET A 186 0.47 13.74 0.94
N ARG A 187 -0.44 14.69 1.12
CA ARG A 187 -0.19 15.98 1.77
C ARG A 187 -1.43 16.47 2.51
N ARG A 188 -1.23 17.34 3.50
CA ARG A 188 -2.29 18.04 4.21
C ARG A 188 -2.83 19.24 3.41
#